data_AF-A0AAW2NBH9-F1
#
_entry.id   AF-A0AAW2NBH9-F1
#
_cell.length_a   1.000
_cell.length_b   1.000
_cell.length_c   1.000
_cell.angle_alpha   90.00
_cell.angle_beta   90.00
_cell.angle_gamma   90.00
#
_symmetry.space_group_name_H-M   'P 1'
#
loop_
_entity.id
_entity.type
_entity.pdbx_description
1 polymer ?
#
loop_
_entity_poly.entity_id
_entity_poly.type
_entity_poly.pdbx_seq_one_letter_code
_entity_poly.pdbx_strand_id
1 'polypeptide(L)'
;MSKVGEIAGSVSREIDVNVSPSETFKVYGSLILVQLAMDIFPEKHYEFKVVKGDGGSNSIIEVFMMPGVEPNWYREEYVVVDYAKRIKSNKMLEGGVMTWGF
;
A
#
# COMPACT_ATOMS: atom_id res chain seq x y z
N MET A 1 -32.59 -14.23 2.82
CA MET A 1 -31.58 -13.17 2.69
C MET A 1 -30.61 -13.62 1.59
N SER A 2 -30.67 -13.00 0.42
CA SER A 2 -29.82 -13.40 -0.71
C SER A 2 -28.41 -12.84 -0.48
N LYS A 3 -27.39 -13.68 -0.61
CA LYS A 3 -25.98 -13.29 -0.63
C LYS A 3 -25.79 -12.41 -1.87
N VAL A 4 -25.59 -11.11 -1.67
CA VAL A 4 -25.09 -10.24 -2.75
C VAL A 4 -23.73 -10.82 -3.14
N GLY A 5 -23.60 -11.32 -4.36
CA GLY A 5 -22.30 -11.78 -4.87
C GLY A 5 -21.37 -10.57 -4.97
N GLU A 6 -20.20 -10.63 -4.35
CA GLU A 6 -19.14 -9.65 -4.58
C GLU A 6 -18.74 -9.69 -6.06
N ILE A 7 -18.95 -8.59 -6.77
CA ILE A 7 -18.38 -8.39 -8.10
C ILE A 7 -16.92 -8.00 -7.87
N ALA A 8 -15.98 -8.85 -8.27
CA ALA A 8 -14.56 -8.56 -8.17
C ALA A 8 -14.09 -7.83 -9.45
N GLY A 9 -13.74 -6.55 -9.31
CA GLY A 9 -13.04 -5.79 -10.34
C GLY A 9 -11.53 -5.95 -10.25
N SER A 10 -10.83 -5.76 -11.37
CA SER A 10 -9.36 -5.75 -11.40
C SER A 10 -8.85 -4.69 -12.38
N VAL A 11 -7.83 -3.95 -11.97
CA VAL A 11 -7.13 -2.95 -12.78
C VAL A 11 -5.64 -3.28 -12.79
N SER A 12 -5.00 -3.16 -13.96
CA SER A 12 -3.56 -3.33 -14.12
C SER A 12 -2.95 -2.09 -14.77
N ARG A 13 -1.70 -1.81 -14.42
CA ARG A 13 -0.90 -0.74 -15.01
C ARG A 13 0.56 -1.17 -15.09
N GLU A 14 1.18 -0.92 -16.24
CA GLU A 14 2.60 -1.11 -16.46
C GLU A 14 3.26 0.27 -16.64
N ILE A 15 4.45 0.45 -16.05
CA ILE A 15 5.21 1.71 -16.10
C ILE A 15 6.68 1.37 -16.31
N ASP A 16 7.26 1.86 -17.41
CA ASP A 16 8.69 1.76 -17.65
C ASP A 16 9.46 2.80 -16.84
N VAL A 17 10.53 2.36 -16.18
CA VAL A 17 11.41 3.23 -15.37
C VAL A 17 12.87 3.05 -15.77
N ASN A 18 13.63 4.15 -15.85
CA ASN A 18 15.05 4.12 -16.20
C ASN A 18 15.95 3.86 -14.97
N VAL A 19 15.62 2.83 -14.20
CA VAL A 19 16.33 2.42 -12.97
C VAL A 19 16.37 0.90 -12.93
N SER A 20 17.44 0.31 -12.37
CA SER A 20 17.54 -1.15 -12.30
C SER A 20 16.40 -1.77 -11.49
N PRO A 21 15.92 -2.98 -11.82
CA PRO A 21 14.84 -3.64 -11.09
C PRO A 21 15.13 -3.79 -9.58
N SER A 22 16.38 -4.02 -9.21
CA SER A 22 16.79 -4.17 -7.82
C SER A 22 16.71 -2.84 -7.05
N GLU A 23 17.15 -1.73 -7.66
CA GLU A 23 17.04 -0.40 -7.02
C GLU A 23 15.58 0.05 -6.90
N THR A 24 14.76 -0.18 -7.94
CA THR A 24 13.32 0.09 -7.87
C THR A 24 12.67 -0.72 -6.74
N PHE A 25 13.01 -2.01 -6.62
CA PHE A 25 12.39 -2.86 -5.61
C PHE A 25 12.85 -2.56 -4.18
N LYS A 26 14.04 -1.98 -3.96
CA LYS A 26 14.42 -1.49 -2.61
C LYS A 26 13.43 -0.46 -2.07
N VAL A 27 12.84 0.36 -2.94
CA VAL A 27 11.80 1.33 -2.57
C VAL A 27 10.46 0.62 -2.45
N TYR A 28 9.97 0.01 -3.54
CA TYR A 28 8.61 -0.55 -3.59
C TYR A 28 8.41 -1.71 -2.61
N GLY A 29 9.45 -2.50 -2.37
CA GLY A 29 9.48 -3.66 -1.48
C GLY A 29 9.72 -3.36 0.00
N SER A 30 9.70 -2.09 0.43
CA SER A 30 10.01 -1.72 1.81
C SER A 30 9.12 -0.59 2.34
N LEU A 31 9.35 -0.19 3.59
CA LEU A 31 8.74 0.99 4.22
C LEU A 31 9.25 2.31 3.61
N ILE A 32 10.31 2.29 2.80
CA ILE A 32 10.82 3.48 2.13
C ILE A 32 9.73 4.07 1.23
N LEU A 33 8.90 3.24 0.58
CA LEU A 33 7.80 3.73 -0.25
C LEU A 33 6.82 4.63 0.53
N VAL A 34 6.39 4.20 1.72
CA VAL A 34 5.43 4.98 2.51
C VAL A 34 6.10 6.22 3.11
N GLN A 35 7.37 6.13 3.52
CA GLN A 35 8.13 7.30 3.97
C GLN A 35 8.26 8.34 2.85
N LEU A 36 8.61 7.92 1.63
CA LEU A 36 8.69 8.81 0.48
C LEU A 36 7.33 9.42 0.13
N ALA A 37 6.22 8.69 0.31
CA ALA A 37 4.90 9.26 0.11
C ALA A 37 4.60 10.42 1.06
N MET A 38 5.07 10.36 2.31
CA MET A 38 4.99 11.47 3.28
C MET A 38 5.83 12.67 2.81
N ASP A 39 7.05 12.42 2.34
CA ASP A 39 8.00 13.47 2.00
C ASP A 39 7.67 14.16 0.67
N ILE A 40 7.21 13.40 -0.32
CA ILE A 40 6.91 13.87 -1.68
C ILE A 40 5.50 14.47 -1.77
N PHE A 41 4.56 13.94 -0.99
CA PHE A 41 3.17 14.39 -0.97
C PHE A 41 2.71 14.79 0.45
N PRO A 42 3.39 15.77 1.08
CA PRO A 42 3.07 16.22 2.44
C PRO A 42 1.69 16.90 2.52
N GLU A 43 1.13 17.34 1.39
CA GLU A 43 -0.23 17.85 1.30
C GLU A 43 -1.29 16.74 1.37
N LYS A 44 -0.89 15.47 1.15
CA LYS A 44 -1.79 14.32 1.13
C LYS A 44 -1.66 13.43 2.35
N HIS A 45 -0.45 13.27 2.86
CA HIS A 45 -0.18 12.34 3.95
C HIS A 45 0.35 13.06 5.18
N TYR A 46 -0.06 12.59 6.36
CA TYR A 46 0.33 13.18 7.64
C TYR A 46 1.25 12.26 8.44
N GLU A 47 0.94 10.97 8.51
CA GLU A 47 1.66 10.01 9.35
C GLU A 47 1.49 8.59 8.80
N PHE A 48 2.46 7.72 9.09
CA PHE A 48 2.23 6.28 9.07
C PHE A 48 2.77 5.63 10.34
N LYS A 49 2.19 4.49 10.72
CA LYS A 49 2.61 3.69 11.87
C LYS A 49 2.89 2.28 11.43
N VAL A 50 3.99 1.71 11.92
CA VAL A 50 4.23 0.27 11.84
C VAL A 50 3.57 -0.37 13.06
N VAL A 51 2.44 -1.03 12.85
CA VAL A 51 1.69 -1.72 13.91
C VAL A 51 2.35 -3.05 14.26
N LYS A 52 2.94 -3.72 13.26
CA LYS A 52 3.63 -5.00 13.42
C LYS A 52 4.69 -5.17 12.33
N GLY A 53 5.81 -5.80 12.68
CA GLY A 53 6.84 -6.21 11.72
C GLY A 53 7.87 -5.12 11.44
N ASP A 54 8.64 -5.34 10.39
CA ASP A 54 9.82 -4.55 10.02
C ASP A 54 9.75 -4.01 8.57
N GLY A 55 8.61 -4.22 7.89
CA GLY A 55 8.43 -3.90 6.47
C GLY A 55 8.54 -5.11 5.55
N GLY A 56 8.87 -6.30 6.05
CA GLY A 56 8.78 -7.56 5.31
C GLY A 56 7.36 -8.16 5.33
N SER A 57 7.23 -9.40 4.84
CA SER A 57 5.95 -10.14 4.88
C SER A 57 5.40 -10.26 6.30
N ASN A 58 4.07 -10.20 6.44
CA ASN A 58 3.31 -10.14 7.69
C ASN A 58 3.48 -8.86 8.51
N SER A 59 4.12 -7.83 7.94
CA SER A 59 4.10 -6.49 8.52
C SER A 59 2.72 -5.86 8.33
N ILE A 60 2.28 -5.08 9.31
CA ILE A 60 1.04 -4.33 9.26
C ILE A 60 1.38 -2.87 9.47
N ILE A 61 0.92 -2.02 8.55
CA ILE A 61 1.04 -0.57 8.68
C ILE A 61 -0.31 0.12 8.64
N GLU A 62 -0.37 1.27 9.28
CA GLU A 62 -1.47 2.23 9.16
C GLU A 62 -0.95 3.50 8.50
N VAL A 63 -1.72 4.05 7.58
CA VAL A 63 -1.41 5.29 6.87
C VAL A 63 -2.53 6.29 7.11
N PHE A 64 -2.16 7.49 7.51
CA PHE A 64 -3.06 8.58 7.84
C PHE A 64 -2.90 9.72 6.83
N MET A 65 -4.02 10.13 6.25
CA MET A 65 -4.06 11.20 5.25
C MET A 65 -4.31 12.55 5.92
N MET A 66 -3.96 13.63 5.22
CA MET A 66 -4.24 14.98 5.66
C MET A 66 -5.76 15.24 5.75
N PRO A 67 -6.23 16.14 6.63
CA PRO A 67 -7.65 16.48 6.73
C PRO A 67 -8.25 16.89 5.37
N GLY A 68 -9.38 16.30 5.01
CA GLY A 68 -10.07 16.56 3.74
C GLY A 68 -9.58 15.70 2.55
N VAL A 69 -8.59 14.83 2.75
CA VAL A 69 -8.17 13.83 1.77
C VAL A 69 -8.88 12.51 2.05
N GLU A 70 -9.52 11.95 1.01
CA GLU A 70 -10.18 10.65 1.09
C GLU A 70 -9.29 9.57 0.42
N PRO A 71 -9.12 8.38 1.04
CA PRO A 71 -9.68 8.01 2.35
C PRO A 71 -8.93 8.73 3.47
N ASN A 72 -9.57 9.02 4.60
CA ASN A 72 -8.87 9.68 5.71
C ASN A 72 -7.76 8.81 6.36
N TRP A 73 -7.88 7.49 6.33
CA TRP A 73 -6.84 6.53 6.75
C TRP A 73 -7.09 5.15 6.15
N TYR A 74 -6.06 4.30 6.19
CA TYR A 74 -6.19 2.87 5.92
C TYR A 74 -5.16 2.03 6.69
N ARG A 75 -5.48 0.75 6.87
CA ARG A 75 -4.58 -0.27 7.42
C ARG A 75 -4.36 -1.35 6.38
N GLU A 76 -3.12 -1.73 6.17
CA GLU A 76 -2.74 -2.80 5.23
C GLU A 76 -1.77 -3.80 5.85
N GLU A 77 -1.85 -5.04 5.38
CA GLU A 77 -0.88 -6.10 5.64
C GLU A 77 -0.03 -6.35 4.40
N TYR A 78 1.27 -6.47 4.57
CA TYR A 78 2.18 -6.94 3.53
C TYR A 78 2.13 -8.46 3.48
N VAL A 79 1.37 -9.00 2.55
CA VAL A 79 1.15 -10.45 2.41
C VAL A 79 2.41 -11.12 1.87
N VAL A 80 3.03 -10.52 0.86
CA VAL A 80 4.28 -10.99 0.27
C VAL A 80 5.24 -9.83 0.10
N VAL A 81 6.50 -10.03 0.51
CA VAL A 81 7.65 -9.22 0.14
C VAL A 81 8.79 -10.18 -0.23
N ASP A 82 9.00 -10.40 -1.53
CA ASP A 82 10.04 -11.30 -2.05
C ASP A 82 11.05 -10.50 -2.88
N TYR A 83 12.25 -10.30 -2.34
CA TYR A 83 13.34 -9.56 -3.00
C TYR A 83 13.98 -10.31 -4.17
N ALA A 84 13.98 -11.65 -4.16
CA ALA A 84 14.55 -12.43 -5.24
C ALA A 84 13.66 -12.35 -6.49
N LYS A 85 12.35 -12.44 -6.29
CA LYS A 85 11.35 -12.35 -7.37
C LYS A 85 10.90 -10.91 -7.65
N ARG A 86 11.20 -9.97 -6.76
CA ARG A 86 10.75 -8.57 -6.80
C ARG A 86 9.23 -8.45 -6.83
N ILE A 87 8.57 -9.22 -5.97
CA ILE A 87 7.11 -9.25 -5.83
C ILE A 87 6.75 -8.69 -4.46
N LYS A 88 5.86 -7.70 -4.45
CA LYS A 88 5.16 -7.26 -3.25
C LYS A 88 3.65 -7.37 -3.49
N SER A 89 2.93 -7.90 -2.51
CA SER A 89 1.47 -7.84 -2.49
C SER A 89 0.98 -7.42 -1.10
N ASN A 90 -0.05 -6.60 -1.10
CA ASN A 90 -0.66 -6.07 0.11
C ASN A 90 -2.14 -6.46 0.15
N LYS A 91 -2.67 -6.53 1.36
CA LYS A 91 -4.10 -6.68 1.59
C LYS A 91 -4.58 -5.53 2.48
N MET A 92 -5.60 -4.81 2.03
CA MET A 92 -6.28 -3.83 2.87
C MET A 92 -7.06 -4.56 3.96
N LEU A 93 -6.85 -4.16 5.21
CA LEU A 93 -7.51 -4.73 6.38
C LEU A 93 -8.70 -3.87 6.81
N GLU A 94 -8.48 -2.55 6.89
CA GLU A 94 -9.44 -1.59 7.44
C GLU A 94 -9.26 -0.20 6.80
N GLY A 95 -10.24 0.68 7.03
CA GLY A 95 -10.21 2.09 6.63
C GLY A 95 -10.97 2.40 5.33
N GLY A 96 -10.91 3.65 4.92
CA GLY A 96 -11.77 4.18 3.85
C GLY A 96 -11.53 3.52 2.48
N VAL A 97 -10.33 3.00 2.24
CA VAL A 97 -9.99 2.25 1.01
C VAL A 97 -10.91 1.05 0.75
N MET A 98 -11.47 0.43 1.79
CA MET A 98 -12.33 -0.75 1.64
C MET A 98 -13.68 -0.42 0.97
N THR A 99 -14.05 0.87 0.97
CA THR A 99 -15.26 1.34 0.29
C THR A 99 -15.03 1.66 -1.18
N TRP A 100 -13.77 1.65 -1.63
CA TRP A 100 -13.44 1.89 -3.03
C TRP A 100 -13.63 0.61 -3.83
N GLY A 101 -14.34 0.73 -4.95
CA GLY A 101 -14.44 -0.34 -5.94
C GLY A 101 -13.22 -0.37 -6.87
N PHE A 102 -13.15 -1.43 -7.66
CA PHE A 102 -12.35 -1.51 -8.89
C PHE A 102 -13.25 -1.86 -10.06
#